data_AF-A0A5E4JLV8-F1
#
_entry.id   AF-A0A5E4JLV8-F1
#
_cell.length_a   1.000
_cell.length_b   1.000
_cell.length_c   1.000
_cell.angle_alpha   90.00
_cell.angle_beta   90.00
_cell.angle_gamma   90.00
#
_symmetry.space_group_name_H-M   'P 1'
#
loop_
_entity.id
_entity.type
_entity.pdbx_description
1 polymer ?
#
loop_
_entity_poly.entity_id
_entity_poly.type
_entity_poly.pdbx_seq_one_letter_code
_entity_poly.pdbx_strand_id
1 'polypeptide(L)'
;MKKRRDKFRFSYNQILMIVLAIFLLLIAVIFLIKSQEINKEKESRECETDNECVASACCHPSSCVRIEKKPECSNRFCTMDCEGPLDCQAGHCGCINGKCSVVSSSK
;
A
#
# COMPACT_ATOMS: atom_id res chain seq x y z
N MET A 1 52.18 30.18 -43.25
CA MET A 1 51.44 29.21 -42.42
C MET A 1 49.99 29.69 -42.26
N LYS A 2 49.03 29.01 -42.90
CA LYS A 2 47.61 29.41 -42.94
C LYS A 2 46.87 28.71 -41.79
N LYS A 3 46.57 29.45 -40.72
CA LYS A 3 45.94 28.95 -39.50
C LYS A 3 44.48 28.57 -39.81
N ARG A 4 44.19 27.27 -39.98
CA ARG A 4 42.82 26.74 -40.12
C ARG A 4 42.03 27.12 -38.87
N ARG A 5 41.00 27.95 -39.02
CA ARG A 5 40.04 28.32 -37.96
C ARG A 5 38.72 27.58 -38.23
N ASP A 6 38.80 26.26 -38.32
CA ASP A 6 37.63 25.41 -38.58
C ASP A 6 37.53 24.41 -37.42
N LYS A 7 37.03 24.86 -36.25
CA LYS A 7 36.58 24.01 -35.13
C LYS A 7 36.28 24.87 -33.90
N PHE A 8 35.16 25.59 -33.89
CA PHE A 8 34.44 25.92 -32.64
C PHE A 8 33.09 26.59 -32.96
N ARG A 9 32.31 25.95 -33.83
CA ARG A 9 30.87 26.21 -33.94
C ARG A 9 30.16 24.96 -33.47
N PHE A 10 30.31 24.65 -32.18
CA PHE A 10 29.32 23.80 -31.53
C PHE A 10 28.03 24.63 -31.61
N SER A 11 27.22 24.34 -32.63
CA SER A 11 26.06 25.15 -32.98
C SER A 11 25.19 25.24 -31.74
N TYR A 12 24.73 26.44 -31.38
CA TYR A 12 23.90 26.68 -30.19
C TYR A 12 22.76 25.65 -30.06
N ASN A 13 22.20 25.22 -31.20
CA ASN A 13 21.20 24.18 -31.30
C ASN A 13 21.68 22.81 -30.81
N GLN A 14 22.93 22.42 -31.04
CA GLN A 14 23.49 21.17 -30.50
C GLN A 14 23.61 21.21 -28.98
N ILE A 15 24.06 22.33 -28.40
CA ILE A 15 24.13 22.49 -26.93
C ILE A 15 22.73 22.44 -26.33
N LEU A 16 21.77 23.16 -26.94
CA LEU A 16 20.38 23.18 -26.51
C LEU A 16 19.76 21.77 -26.50
N MET A 17 19.99 20.98 -27.55
CA MET A 17 19.48 19.61 -27.65
C MET A 17 20.07 18.70 -26.57
N ILE A 18 21.37 18.82 -26.27
CA ILE A 18 22.02 18.05 -25.20
C ILE A 18 21.43 18.40 -23.83
N VAL A 19 21.23 19.69 -23.55
CA VAL A 19 20.65 20.15 -22.28
C VAL A 19 19.22 19.63 -22.11
N LEU A 20 18.40 19.70 -23.16
CA LEU A 20 17.03 19.16 -23.14
C LEU A 20 17.02 17.65 -22.93
N ALA A 21 17.92 16.90 -23.58
CA ALA A 21 18.03 15.45 -23.40
C ALA A 21 18.41 15.09 -21.96
N ILE A 22 19.37 15.80 -21.35
CA ILE A 22 19.76 15.60 -19.95
C ILE A 22 18.59 15.92 -19.01
N PHE A 23 17.87 17.02 -19.26
CA PHE A 23 16.72 17.40 -18.45
C PHE A 23 15.60 16.35 -18.48
N LEU A 24 15.27 15.84 -19.68
CA LEU A 24 14.30 14.76 -19.83
C LEU A 24 14.75 13.47 -19.14
N LEU A 25 16.05 13.15 -19.22
CA LEU A 25 16.62 11.99 -18.56
C LEU A 25 16.55 12.12 -17.04
N LEU A 26 16.80 13.31 -16.48
CA LEU A 26 16.63 13.60 -15.05
C LEU A 26 15.17 13.45 -14.61
N ILE A 27 14.21 13.98 -15.38
CA ILE A 27 12.78 13.82 -15.08
C ILE A 27 12.39 12.33 -15.09
N ALA A 28 12.84 11.56 -16.09
CA ALA A 28 12.56 10.14 -16.16
C ALA A 28 13.12 9.39 -14.94
N VAL A 29 14.34 9.71 -14.51
CA VAL A 29 14.96 9.12 -13.30
C VAL A 29 14.16 9.48 -12.04
N ILE A 30 13.75 10.74 -11.88
CA ILE A 30 12.93 11.18 -10.73
C ILE A 30 11.59 10.44 -10.70
N PHE A 31 10.95 10.26 -11.86
CA PHE A 31 9.70 9.51 -11.97
C PHE A 31 9.88 8.03 -11.58
N LEU A 32 10.97 7.40 -12.02
CA LEU A 32 11.31 6.02 -11.66
C LEU A 32 11.53 5.87 -10.14
N ILE A 33 12.21 6.83 -9.49
CA ILE A 33 12.44 6.78 -8.04
C ILE A 33 11.11 6.86 -7.27
N LYS A 34 10.21 7.79 -7.65
CA LYS A 34 8.89 7.92 -7.00
C LYS A 34 8.02 6.67 -7.10
N SER A 35 8.15 5.93 -8.20
CA SER A 35 7.34 4.71 -8.42
C SER A 35 7.63 3.60 -7.39
N GLN A 36 8.82 3.59 -6.77
CA GLN A 36 9.18 2.54 -5.82
C GLN A 36 8.55 2.70 -4.44
N GLU A 37 8.30 3.93 -3.99
CA GLU A 37 7.74 4.17 -2.65
C GLU A 37 6.27 3.73 -2.53
N ILE A 38 5.49 3.88 -3.60
CA ILE A 38 4.06 3.52 -3.62
C ILE A 38 3.86 2.00 -3.48
N ASN A 39 4.74 1.21 -4.09
CA ASN A 39 4.63 -0.25 -4.06
C ASN A 39 4.94 -0.83 -2.68
N LYS A 40 5.88 -0.21 -1.96
CA LYS A 40 6.28 -0.66 -0.62
C LYS A 40 5.16 -0.50 0.41
N GLU A 41 4.39 0.57 0.32
CA GLU A 41 3.28 0.79 1.24
C GLU A 41 2.15 -0.22 0.99
N LYS A 42 1.86 -0.55 -0.27
CA LYS A 42 0.83 -1.53 -0.62
C LYS A 42 1.16 -2.95 -0.13
N GLU A 43 2.42 -3.38 -0.19
CA GLU A 43 2.84 -4.69 0.30
C GLU A 43 2.68 -4.83 1.83
N SER A 44 2.70 -3.73 2.57
CA SER A 44 2.61 -3.73 4.03
C SER A 44 1.18 -3.72 4.58
N ARG A 45 0.16 -3.48 3.74
CA ARG A 45 -1.25 -3.42 4.15
C ARG A 45 -1.86 -4.82 4.13
N GLU A 46 -2.50 -5.20 5.22
CA GLU A 46 -3.30 -6.42 5.33
C GLU A 46 -4.67 -6.26 4.66
N CYS A 47 -5.27 -5.09 4.68
CA CYS A 47 -6.60 -4.86 4.11
C CYS A 47 -6.68 -3.48 3.44
N GLU A 48 -7.60 -3.34 2.49
CA GLU A 48 -8.01 -2.03 1.96
C GLU A 48 -9.41 -1.65 2.45
N THR A 49 -10.26 -2.63 2.70
CA THR A 49 -11.66 -2.44 3.10
C THR A 49 -12.07 -3.35 4.27
N ASP A 50 -13.11 -2.96 5.01
CA ASP A 50 -13.64 -3.73 6.14
C ASP A 50 -14.08 -5.14 5.76
N ASN A 51 -14.57 -5.32 4.53
CA ASN A 51 -15.05 -6.60 4.01
C ASN A 51 -13.95 -7.67 3.85
N GLU A 52 -12.68 -7.26 3.91
CA GLU A 52 -11.54 -8.17 3.89
C GLU A 52 -11.21 -8.73 5.28
N CYS A 53 -11.84 -8.21 6.33
CA CYS A 53 -11.53 -8.55 7.71
C CYS A 53 -12.64 -9.39 8.34
N VAL A 54 -12.25 -10.48 8.98
CA VAL A 54 -13.14 -11.45 9.63
C VAL A 54 -12.60 -11.81 11.02
N ALA A 55 -13.43 -12.44 11.84
CA ALA A 55 -13.02 -12.91 13.16
C ALA A 55 -11.86 -13.92 13.08
N SER A 56 -10.89 -13.78 13.98
CA SER A 56 -9.73 -14.69 14.12
C SER A 56 -10.09 -16.07 14.65
N ALA A 57 -11.23 -16.20 15.33
CA ALA A 57 -11.71 -17.42 15.96
C ALA A 57 -13.23 -17.56 15.76
N CYS A 58 -13.72 -18.79 15.87
CA CYS A 58 -15.15 -19.08 15.67
C CYS A 58 -16.05 -18.63 16.83
N CYS A 59 -15.52 -18.63 18.06
CA CYS A 59 -16.26 -18.29 19.27
C CYS A 59 -15.46 -17.26 20.05
N HIS A 60 -16.13 -16.26 20.59
CA HIS A 60 -15.53 -15.23 21.45
C HIS A 60 -14.24 -14.60 20.88
N PRO A 61 -14.20 -14.22 19.58
CA PRO A 61 -12.97 -13.74 18.98
C PRO A 61 -12.54 -12.40 19.60
N SER A 62 -11.30 -12.34 20.08
CA SER A 62 -10.69 -11.13 20.62
C SER A 62 -9.97 -10.26 19.58
N SER A 63 -9.85 -10.77 18.35
CA SER A 63 -9.12 -10.11 17.26
C SER A 63 -9.69 -10.46 15.89
N CYS A 64 -9.26 -9.69 14.89
CA CYS A 64 -9.64 -9.84 13.49
C CYS A 64 -8.44 -10.23 12.64
N VAL A 65 -8.70 -10.95 11.55
CA VAL A 65 -7.71 -11.38 10.56
C VAL A 65 -8.25 -11.15 9.16
N ARG A 66 -7.37 -11.13 8.18
CA ARG A 66 -7.76 -11.17 6.78
C ARG A 66 -8.57 -12.42 6.42
N ILE A 67 -9.49 -12.29 5.47
CA ILE A 67 -10.40 -13.36 5.04
C ILE A 67 -9.69 -14.64 4.58
N GLU A 68 -8.49 -14.55 4.01
CA GLU A 68 -7.73 -15.75 3.61
C GLU A 68 -7.19 -16.56 4.81
N LYS A 69 -7.20 -15.96 6.01
CA LYS A 69 -6.83 -16.61 7.27
C LYS A 69 -8.04 -16.97 8.12
N LYS A 70 -9.25 -16.89 7.55
CA LYS A 70 -10.49 -17.20 8.27
C LYS A 70 -10.44 -18.63 8.84
N PRO A 71 -10.81 -18.84 10.11
CA PRO A 71 -10.91 -20.17 10.69
C PRO A 71 -12.11 -20.94 10.10
N GLU A 72 -11.99 -22.28 10.06
CA GLU A 72 -13.11 -23.16 9.70
C GLU A 72 -14.03 -23.40 10.89
N CYS A 73 -15.31 -23.00 10.75
CA CYS A 73 -16.28 -22.98 11.85
C CYS A 73 -17.47 -23.94 11.69
N SER A 74 -17.55 -24.72 10.61
CA SER A 74 -18.74 -25.53 10.27
C SER A 74 -19.18 -26.54 11.33
N ASN A 75 -18.28 -26.99 12.20
CA ASN A 75 -18.57 -27.99 13.25
C ASN A 75 -18.25 -27.48 14.67
N ARG A 76 -18.29 -26.16 14.87
CA ARG A 76 -18.04 -25.53 16.18
C ARG A 76 -19.35 -25.06 16.80
N PHE A 77 -19.57 -25.48 18.04
CA PHE A 77 -20.63 -24.93 18.88
C PHE A 77 -19.99 -23.97 19.89
N CYS A 78 -20.53 -22.76 19.99
CA CYS A 78 -20.10 -21.74 20.94
C CYS A 78 -21.06 -21.73 22.15
N THR A 79 -20.61 -21.19 23.27
CA THR A 79 -21.53 -20.92 24.39
C THR A 79 -22.42 -19.74 24.04
N MET A 80 -23.47 -19.53 24.83
CA MET A 80 -24.38 -18.38 24.68
C MET A 80 -23.88 -17.14 25.43
N ASP A 81 -22.69 -17.19 26.00
CA ASP A 81 -22.10 -16.09 26.74
C ASP A 81 -21.60 -15.01 25.77
N CYS A 82 -21.77 -13.74 26.14
CA CYS A 82 -21.20 -12.63 25.39
C CYS A 82 -19.77 -12.38 25.88
N GLU A 83 -18.76 -12.88 25.17
CA GLU A 83 -17.36 -12.70 25.56
C GLU A 83 -16.55 -11.98 24.49
N GLY A 84 -15.59 -11.17 24.95
CA GLY A 84 -14.73 -10.43 24.05
C GLY A 84 -15.43 -9.27 23.33
N PRO A 85 -14.70 -8.59 22.43
CA PRO A 85 -15.12 -7.32 21.86
C PRO A 85 -15.96 -7.46 20.58
N LEU A 86 -16.19 -8.67 20.08
CA LEU A 86 -16.92 -8.94 18.83
C LEU A 86 -18.26 -9.66 19.04
N ASP A 87 -18.48 -10.23 20.22
CA ASP A 87 -19.72 -10.92 20.51
C ASP A 87 -20.87 -9.95 20.81
N CYS A 88 -22.09 -10.45 20.60
CA CYS A 88 -23.32 -9.73 20.96
C CYS A 88 -23.38 -8.30 20.42
N GLN A 89 -22.77 -8.08 19.25
CA GLN A 89 -22.70 -6.79 18.56
C GLN A 89 -21.95 -5.70 19.34
N ALA A 90 -21.07 -6.08 20.27
CA ALA A 90 -20.19 -5.14 20.98
C ALA A 90 -19.18 -4.46 20.03
N GLY A 91 -18.90 -5.09 18.89
CA GLY A 91 -18.03 -4.57 17.85
C GLY A 91 -18.09 -5.42 16.58
N HIS A 92 -17.27 -5.04 15.61
CA HIS A 92 -17.11 -5.76 14.34
C HIS A 92 -15.66 -5.71 13.87
N CYS A 93 -15.32 -6.57 12.91
CA CYS A 93 -14.04 -6.50 12.25
C CYS A 93 -14.04 -5.43 11.16
N GLY A 94 -13.01 -4.58 11.17
CA GLY A 94 -12.82 -3.52 10.20
C GLY A 94 -11.35 -3.31 9.85
N CYS A 95 -11.12 -2.58 8.77
CA CYS A 95 -9.80 -2.24 8.27
C CYS A 95 -9.36 -0.88 8.80
N ILE A 96 -8.53 -0.88 9.84
CA ILE A 96 -8.03 0.35 10.46
C ILE A 96 -6.55 0.51 10.09
N ASN A 97 -6.22 1.60 9.39
CA ASN A 97 -4.85 1.89 8.95
C ASN A 97 -4.20 0.72 8.17
N GLY A 98 -4.98 0.02 7.34
CA GLY A 98 -4.51 -1.12 6.56
C GLY A 98 -4.28 -2.40 7.37
N LYS A 99 -4.81 -2.50 8.60
CA LYS A 99 -4.76 -3.71 9.43
C LYS A 99 -6.15 -4.15 9.87
N CYS A 100 -6.40 -5.45 9.85
CA CYS A 100 -7.65 -5.98 10.38
C CYS A 100 -7.68 -5.83 11.91
N SER A 101 -8.66 -5.07 12.40
CA SER A 101 -8.76 -4.69 13.81
C SER A 101 -10.21 -4.71 14.26
N VAL A 102 -10.40 -4.78 15.58
CA VAL A 102 -11.74 -4.69 16.17
C VAL A 102 -12.15 -3.22 16.22
N VAL A 103 -13.31 -2.92 15.63
CA VAL A 103 -13.98 -1.63 15.70
C VAL A 103 -15.10 -1.75 16.73
N SER A 104 -14.94 -1.08 17.86
CA SER A 104 -15.97 -1.06 18.91
C SER A 104 -17.22 -0.34 18.43
N SER A 105 -18.38 -0.95 18.66
CA SER A 105 -19.68 -0.33 18.45
C SER A 105 -20.09 0.37 19.73
N SER A 106 -19.55 1.58 19.97
CA SER A 106 -19.96 2.41 21.09
C SER A 106 -21.46 2.72 20.98
N LYS A 107 -22.25 2.23 21.93
CA LYS A 107 -23.59 2.75 22.22
C LYS A 107 -23.49 3.91 23.19
#